data_AF-A0A838RTT5-F1
#
_entry.id   AF-A0A838RTT5-F1
#
_cell.length_a   1.000
_cell.length_b   1.000
_cell.length_c   1.000
_cell.angle_alpha   90.00
_cell.angle_beta   90.00
_cell.angle_gamma   90.00
#
_symmetry.space_group_name_H-M   'P 1'
#
loop_
_entity.id
_entity.type
_entity.pdbx_description
1 polymer ?
#
loop_
_entity_poly.entity_id
_entity_poly.type
_entity_poly.pdbx_seq_one_letter_code
_entity_poly.pdbx_strand_id
1 'polypeptide(L)'
;MRAQRLQNALRALEQAIQGVTSALAEVRSHQDPLASHIFVSRQLYQAAEDTKGGRRHAMSARLSFEKALDLGFRGSLDEWERLLGAAAK
;
A
#
# COMPACT_ATOMS: atom_id res chain seq x y z
N MET A 1 -21.59 -35.52 -19.37
CA MET A 1 -20.12 -35.55 -19.15
C MET A 1 -19.40 -34.19 -19.24
N ARG A 2 -19.71 -33.32 -20.21
CA ARG A 2 -19.03 -32.01 -20.34
C ARG A 2 -19.41 -31.00 -19.24
N ALA A 3 -20.69 -30.97 -18.86
CA ALA A 3 -21.19 -30.15 -17.75
C ALA A 3 -20.58 -30.53 -16.39
N GLN A 4 -20.43 -31.83 -16.09
CA GLN A 4 -19.78 -32.29 -14.85
C GLN A 4 -18.31 -31.86 -14.78
N ARG A 5 -17.58 -31.95 -15.90
CA ARG A 5 -16.19 -31.49 -15.97
C ARG A 5 -16.08 -29.98 -15.70
N LEU A 6 -16.99 -29.19 -16.26
CA LEU A 6 -17.06 -27.74 -16.00
C LEU A 6 -17.37 -27.44 -14.53
N GLN A 7 -18.35 -28.10 -13.93
CA GLN A 7 -18.68 -27.93 -12.51
C GLN A 7 -17.51 -28.29 -11.59
N ASN A 8 -16.81 -29.39 -11.88
CA ASN A 8 -15.63 -29.78 -11.11
C ASN A 8 -14.50 -28.74 -11.25
N ALA A 9 -14.26 -28.22 -12.46
CA ALA A 9 -13.26 -27.20 -12.71
C ALA A 9 -13.59 -25.87 -12.00
N LEU A 10 -14.87 -25.45 -12.01
CA LEU A 10 -15.32 -24.25 -11.29
C LEU A 10 -15.13 -24.39 -9.79
N ARG A 11 -15.46 -25.55 -9.21
CA ARG A 11 -15.24 -25.82 -7.78
C ARG A 11 -13.75 -25.80 -7.41
N ALA A 12 -12.91 -26.37 -8.26
CA ALA A 12 -11.45 -26.33 -8.05
C ALA A 12 -10.92 -24.89 -8.12
N LEU A 13 -11.43 -24.06 -9.04
CA LEU A 13 -11.08 -22.65 -9.14
C LEU A 13 -11.51 -21.86 -7.90
N GLU A 14 -12.73 -22.09 -7.41
CA GLU A 14 -13.23 -21.45 -6.18
C GLU A 14 -12.36 -21.78 -4.97
N GLN A 15 -12.00 -23.05 -4.80
CA GLN A 15 -11.09 -23.49 -3.73
C GLN A 15 -9.69 -22.87 -3.87
N ALA A 16 -9.17 -22.78 -5.10
CA ALA A 16 -7.88 -22.15 -5.35
C ALA A 16 -7.91 -20.64 -5.02
N ILE A 17 -8.97 -19.92 -5.41
CA ILE A 17 -9.15 -18.50 -5.07
C ILE A 17 -9.17 -18.35 -3.55
N GLN A 18 -9.95 -19.17 -2.85
CA GLN A 18 -10.06 -19.08 -1.40
C GLN A 18 -8.75 -19.42 -0.67
N GLY A 19 -7.97 -20.37 -1.20
CA GLY A 19 -6.62 -20.68 -0.71
C GLY A 19 -5.68 -19.49 -0.84
N VAL A 20 -5.66 -18.84 -2.02
CA VAL A 20 -4.85 -17.63 -2.25
C VAL A 20 -5.29 -16.47 -1.37
N THR A 21 -6.60 -16.24 -1.21
CA THR A 21 -7.11 -15.19 -0.34
C THR A 21 -6.70 -15.41 1.13
N SER A 22 -6.72 -16.66 1.60
CA SER A 22 -6.31 -17.01 2.97
C SER A 22 -4.82 -16.79 3.18
N ALA A 23 -3.99 -17.23 2.24
CA ALA A 23 -2.54 -17.00 2.28
C ALA A 23 -2.21 -15.49 2.24
N LEU A 24 -2.93 -14.70 1.44
CA LEU A 24 -2.78 -13.25 1.42
C LEU A 24 -3.17 -12.59 2.75
N ALA A 25 -4.22 -13.07 3.41
CA ALA A 25 -4.63 -12.56 4.72
C ALA A 25 -3.57 -12.86 5.79
N GLU A 26 -3.00 -14.06 5.77
CA GLU A 26 -1.90 -14.45 6.65
C GLU A 26 -0.65 -13.60 6.41
N VAL A 27 -0.23 -13.41 5.16
CA VAL A 27 0.93 -12.54 4.86
C VAL A 27 0.68 -11.11 5.33
N ARG A 28 -0.54 -10.60 5.14
CA ARG A 28 -0.92 -9.25 5.60
C ARG A 28 -0.98 -9.13 7.12
N SER A 29 -1.31 -10.19 7.87
CA SER A 29 -1.33 -10.13 9.33
C SER A 29 0.07 -10.04 9.95
N HIS A 30 1.10 -10.50 9.23
CA HIS A 30 2.50 -10.41 9.66
C HIS A 30 3.21 -9.14 9.18
N GLN A 31 2.59 -8.39 8.26
CA GLN A 31 3.22 -7.22 7.67
C GLN A 31 3.06 -6.01 8.60
N ASP A 32 4.15 -5.30 8.91
CA ASP A 32 4.10 -4.04 9.63
C ASP A 32 3.31 -2.99 8.81
N PRO A 33 2.13 -2.56 9.28
CA PRO A 33 1.28 -1.63 8.54
C PRO A 33 1.96 -0.28 8.27
N LEU A 34 2.79 0.20 9.19
CA LEU A 34 3.51 1.47 9.03
C LEU A 34 4.60 1.34 7.98
N ALA A 35 5.37 0.25 8.00
CA ALA A 35 6.42 0.00 7.01
C ALA A 35 5.85 -0.09 5.58
N SER A 36 4.73 -0.80 5.40
CA SER A 36 4.02 -0.86 4.12
C SER A 36 3.55 0.51 3.66
N HIS A 37 2.98 1.29 4.58
CA HIS A 37 2.47 2.61 4.28
C HIS A 37 3.60 3.57 3.88
N ILE A 38 4.77 3.52 4.53
CA ILE A 38 5.97 4.27 4.14
C ILE A 38 6.39 3.92 2.71
N PHE A 39 6.46 2.63 2.38
CA PHE A 39 6.88 2.19 1.05
C PHE A 39 5.94 2.69 -0.05
N VAL A 40 4.63 2.47 0.12
CA VAL A 40 3.62 2.90 -0.87
C VAL A 40 3.59 4.42 -0.97
N SER A 41 3.61 5.14 0.16
CA SER A 41 3.59 6.60 0.17
C SER A 41 4.83 7.18 -0.52
N ARG A 42 6.03 6.60 -0.30
CA ARG A 42 7.26 7.00 -0.98
C ARG A 42 7.14 6.80 -2.50
N GLN A 43 6.65 5.64 -2.94
CA GLN A 43 6.48 5.36 -4.37
C GLN A 43 5.51 6.36 -5.02
N LEU A 44 4.37 6.63 -4.38
CA LEU A 44 3.38 7.59 -4.86
C LEU A 44 3.93 9.03 -4.87
N TYR A 45 4.69 9.39 -3.83
CA TYR A 45 5.35 10.69 -3.74
C TYR A 45 6.34 10.86 -4.90
N GLN A 46 7.24 9.90 -5.13
CA GLN A 46 8.24 9.97 -6.21
C GLN A 46 7.64 9.89 -7.61
N ALA A 47 6.53 9.18 -7.78
CA ALA A 47 5.82 9.11 -9.05
C ALA A 47 4.99 10.37 -9.36
N ALA A 48 4.78 11.25 -8.38
CA ALA A 48 4.05 12.48 -8.60
C ALA A 48 4.91 13.44 -9.46
N GLU A 49 4.49 13.66 -10.70
CA GLU A 49 5.06 14.77 -11.48
C GLU A 49 4.60 16.09 -10.87
N ASP A 50 5.53 16.86 -10.31
CA ASP A 50 5.15 18.13 -9.71
C ASP A 50 4.88 19.21 -10.75
N THR A 51 3.96 20.09 -10.40
CA THR A 51 3.81 21.38 -11.07
C THR A 51 4.77 22.39 -10.45
N LYS A 52 5.03 23.52 -11.11
CA LYS A 52 5.87 24.59 -10.55
C LYS A 52 5.45 24.91 -9.10
N GLY A 53 6.36 24.69 -8.14
CA GLY A 53 6.18 25.07 -6.74
C GLY A 53 5.95 23.95 -5.73
N GLY A 54 6.14 22.66 -6.06
CA GLY A 54 6.18 21.62 -5.01
C GLY A 54 4.81 21.12 -4.53
N ARG A 55 3.71 21.64 -5.11
CA ARG A 55 2.38 21.59 -4.49
C ARG A 55 1.82 20.17 -4.44
N ARG A 56 2.07 19.35 -5.47
CA ARG A 56 1.55 17.97 -5.49
C ARG A 56 2.28 17.10 -4.49
N HIS A 57 3.59 17.25 -4.38
CA HIS A 57 4.38 16.56 -3.37
C HIS A 57 3.97 16.96 -1.96
N ALA A 58 3.84 18.26 -1.67
CA ALA A 58 3.41 18.74 -0.36
C ALA A 58 2.02 18.22 0.05
N MET A 59 1.08 18.17 -0.90
CA MET A 59 -0.26 17.61 -0.64
C MET A 59 -0.19 16.10 -0.41
N SER A 60 0.56 15.36 -1.24
CA SER A 60 0.74 13.92 -1.11
C SER A 60 1.40 13.53 0.22
N ALA A 61 2.43 14.26 0.63
CA ALA A 61 3.09 14.08 1.92
C ALA A 61 2.12 14.32 3.07
N ARG A 62 1.34 15.41 3.03
CA ARG A 62 0.39 15.75 4.10
C ARG A 62 -0.74 14.72 4.22
N LEU A 63 -1.34 14.29 3.11
CA LEU A 63 -2.42 13.29 3.11
C LEU A 63 -1.93 11.92 3.61
N SER A 64 -0.71 11.52 3.25
CA SER A 64 -0.12 10.26 3.73
C SER A 64 0.35 10.33 5.18
N PHE A 65 0.71 11.52 5.67
CA PHE A 65 1.20 11.72 7.04
C PHE A 65 0.12 11.45 8.10
N GLU A 66 -1.11 11.92 7.89
CA GLU A 66 -2.22 11.66 8.82
C GLU A 66 -2.42 10.15 9.03
N LYS A 67 -2.40 9.38 7.92
CA LYS A 67 -2.49 7.93 8.00
C LYS A 67 -1.26 7.31 8.67
N ALA A 68 -0.07 7.88 8.52
CA ALA A 68 1.13 7.40 9.20
C ALA A 68 1.01 7.54 10.73
N LEU A 69 0.44 8.65 11.21
CA LEU A 69 0.20 8.87 12.64
C LEU A 69 -0.75 7.82 13.23
N ASP A 70 -1.84 7.52 12.51
CA ASP A 70 -2.79 6.45 12.88
C ASP A 70 -2.12 5.07 12.94
N LEU A 71 -1.12 4.82 12.10
CA LEU A 71 -0.36 3.58 12.05
C LEU A 71 0.79 3.53 13.06
N GLY A 72 0.92 4.53 13.94
CA GLY A 72 1.90 4.53 15.01
C GLY A 72 3.15 5.37 14.75
N PHE A 73 3.22 6.11 13.64
CA PHE A 73 4.31 7.06 13.42
C PHE A 73 4.31 8.14 14.52
N ARG A 74 5.50 8.55 14.96
CA ARG A 74 5.69 9.54 16.04
C ARG A 74 6.57 10.72 15.64
N GLY A 75 7.04 10.75 14.40
CA GLY A 75 7.82 11.86 13.86
C GLY A 75 6.95 13.02 13.40
N SER A 76 7.63 14.11 13.09
CA SER A 76 7.09 15.31 12.46
C SER A 76 6.78 15.12 10.97
N LEU A 77 6.02 16.06 10.39
CA LEU A 77 5.78 16.09 8.94
C LEU A 77 7.09 16.22 8.16
N ASP A 78 8.07 16.98 8.66
CA ASP A 78 9.37 17.13 8.00
C ASP A 78 10.16 15.81 7.96
N GLU A 79 10.13 15.05 9.06
CA GLU A 79 10.72 13.70 9.11
C GLU A 79 9.98 12.73 8.19
N TRP A 80 8.66 12.85 8.09
CA TRP A 80 7.86 12.10 7.15
C TRP A 80 8.25 12.42 5.70
N GLU A 81 8.34 13.69 5.33
CA GLU A 81 8.75 14.13 3.99
C GLU A 81 10.15 13.59 3.62
N ARG A 82 11.09 13.57 4.56
CA ARG A 82 12.41 12.93 4.36
C ARG A 82 12.29 11.43 4.09
N LEU A 83 11.40 10.73 4.80
CA LEU A 83 11.12 9.31 4.53
C LEU A 83 10.47 9.09 3.16
N LEU A 84 9.78 10.07 2.58
CA LEU A 84 9.26 10.00 1.21
C LEU A 84 10.32 10.31 0.14
N GLY A 85 11.49 10.81 0.55
CA GLY A 85 12.59 11.20 -0.35
C GLY A 85 12.61 12.68 -0.70
N ALA A 86 11.92 13.54 0.06
CA ALA A 86 12.16 14.97 -0.01
C ALA A 86 13.60 15.26 0.46
N ALA A 87 14.38 15.98 -0.34
CA ALA A 87 15.69 16.44 0.08
C ALA A 87 15.56 17.37 1.29
N ALA A 88 16.48 17.26 2.25
CA ALA A 88 16.57 18.25 3.32
C ALA A 88 16.81 19.64 2.69
N LYS A 89 15.95 20.61 3.02
CA LYS A 89 16.16 22.02 2.67
C LYS A 89 17.27 22.61 3.51
#